data_AF-A0A1E4JJN9-F1
#
_entry.id   AF-A0A1E4JJN9-F1
#
_cell.length_a   1.000
_cell.length_b   1.000
_cell.length_c   1.000
_cell.angle_alpha   90.00
_cell.angle_beta   90.00
_cell.angle_gamma   90.00
#
_symmetry.space_group_name_H-M   'P 1'
#
loop_
_entity.id
_entity.type
_entity.pdbx_description
1 polymer ?
#
loop_
_entity_poly.entity_id
_entity_poly.type
_entity_poly.pdbx_seq_one_letter_code
_entity_poly.pdbx_strand_id
1 'polypeptide(L)'
;MIDEDNSVNMENADAAATPRGKGYHHGDLRAAVTAAGMKRLTEGGDAELGLRALARDVGVSATALYRHFPDKEALLDALADEGLRRLGALQAQAWLKAGGGKAGFLAIGVAYVRFAHEDPAIFRLSFTRQMPERYREAGTD
;
A
#
# COMPACT_ATOMS: atom_id res chain seq x y z
N MET A 1 -43.63 30.22 43.52
CA MET A 1 -42.17 30.27 43.41
C MET A 1 -41.67 29.38 44.52
N ILE A 2 -41.54 28.09 44.22
CA ILE A 2 -41.36 27.00 45.19
C ILE A 2 -39.86 26.81 45.41
N ASP A 3 -39.58 26.59 46.70
CA ASP A 3 -38.39 26.19 47.43
C ASP A 3 -37.18 25.55 46.73
N GLU A 4 -36.04 25.90 47.32
CA GLU A 4 -34.89 25.08 47.75
C GLU A 4 -34.43 23.93 46.85
N ASP A 5 -33.12 23.90 46.55
CA ASP A 5 -32.19 23.10 47.36
C ASP A 5 -30.76 23.33 46.86
N ASN A 6 -29.89 23.73 47.79
CA ASN A 6 -28.45 23.77 47.62
C ASN A 6 -27.89 22.46 48.19
N SER A 7 -27.86 21.43 47.35
CA SER A 7 -27.22 20.16 47.68
C SER A 7 -26.07 19.92 46.71
N VAL A 8 -24.88 20.25 47.21
CA VAL A 8 -23.59 19.81 46.68
C VAL A 8 -23.55 18.29 46.83
N ASN A 9 -23.55 17.54 45.74
CA ASN A 9 -23.27 16.11 45.78
C ASN A 9 -22.21 15.73 44.74
N MET A 10 -20.96 15.64 45.20
CA MET A 10 -19.96 14.79 44.57
C MET A 10 -20.28 13.36 44.94
N GLU A 11 -20.57 12.50 43.97
CA GLU A 11 -20.20 11.09 44.03
C GLU A 11 -20.13 10.48 42.62
N ASN A 12 -19.11 9.66 42.44
CA ASN A 12 -18.52 9.17 41.19
C ASN A 12 -19.44 8.36 40.28
N ALA A 13 -19.19 8.37 38.97
CA ALA A 13 -18.74 7.19 38.23
C ALA A 13 -18.73 7.44 36.70
N ASP A 14 -17.55 7.31 36.12
CA ASP A 14 -17.25 6.77 34.80
C ASP A 14 -18.37 6.65 33.75
N ALA A 15 -18.30 7.50 32.74
CA ALA A 15 -18.26 7.09 31.34
C ALA A 15 -17.94 8.31 30.47
N ALA A 16 -16.69 8.80 30.56
CA ALA A 16 -16.17 9.74 29.59
C ALA A 16 -16.30 9.11 28.19
N ALA A 17 -17.17 9.71 27.38
CA ALA A 17 -17.44 9.29 26.02
C ALA A 17 -16.12 9.18 25.23
N THR A 18 -15.83 7.96 24.76
CA THR A 18 -14.73 7.70 23.83
C THR A 18 -14.86 8.65 22.63
N PRO A 19 -13.82 9.41 22.26
CA PRO A 19 -13.88 10.22 21.06
C PRO A 19 -14.05 9.26 19.89
N ARG A 20 -15.21 9.31 19.23
CA ARG A 20 -15.49 8.55 18.01
C ARG A 20 -14.37 8.87 17.02
N GLY A 21 -13.48 7.90 16.83
CA GLY A 21 -12.30 7.99 16.00
C GLY A 21 -12.68 8.60 14.65
N LYS A 22 -11.94 9.66 14.30
CA LYS A 22 -12.05 10.40 13.06
C LYS A 22 -12.20 9.43 11.90
N GLY A 23 -13.29 9.56 11.16
CA GLY A 23 -13.75 8.62 10.15
C GLY A 23 -12.60 8.12 9.29
N TYR A 24 -12.40 6.81 9.33
CA TYR A 24 -11.34 6.12 8.62
C TYR A 24 -11.52 6.37 7.12
N HIS A 25 -10.69 7.22 6.54
CA HIS A 25 -10.78 7.57 5.14
C HIS A 25 -10.42 6.34 4.30
N HIS A 26 -11.37 5.76 3.59
CA HIS A 26 -11.21 4.53 2.79
C HIS A 26 -10.03 4.56 1.80
N GLY A 27 -9.67 5.75 1.30
CA GLY A 27 -8.48 5.93 0.45
C GLY A 27 -7.16 5.84 1.22
N ASP A 28 -7.15 6.25 2.49
CA ASP A 28 -5.98 6.20 3.37
C ASP A 28 -5.62 4.76 3.71
N LEU A 29 -6.60 3.89 3.99
CA LEU A 29 -6.33 2.48 4.27
C LEU A 29 -5.69 1.77 3.08
N ARG A 30 -6.29 1.89 1.90
CA ARG A 30 -5.79 1.19 0.71
C ARG A 30 -4.35 1.64 0.43
N ALA A 31 -4.10 2.95 0.47
CA ALA A 31 -2.77 3.51 0.27
C ALA A 31 -1.78 3.05 1.35
N ALA A 32 -2.16 3.08 2.63
CA ALA A 32 -1.31 2.68 3.75
C ALA A 32 -0.94 1.19 3.69
N VAL A 33 -1.90 0.32 3.33
CA VAL A 33 -1.66 -1.12 3.15
C VAL A 33 -0.76 -1.37 1.95
N THR A 34 -0.99 -0.68 0.83
CA THR A 34 -0.12 -0.77 -0.35
C THR A 34 1.30 -0.33 0.02
N ALA A 35 1.48 0.78 0.72
CA ALA A 35 2.79 1.25 1.16
C ALA A 35 3.50 0.24 2.10
N ALA A 36 2.77 -0.31 3.08
CA ALA A 36 3.30 -1.34 3.96
C ALA A 36 3.67 -2.63 3.21
N GLY A 37 2.86 -3.03 2.22
CA GLY A 37 3.15 -4.18 1.35
C GLY A 37 4.38 -3.98 0.49
N MET A 38 4.54 -2.79 -0.10
CA MET A 38 5.74 -2.43 -0.88
C MET A 38 7.00 -2.47 -0.01
N LYS A 39 6.92 -1.92 1.22
CA LYS A 39 8.03 -1.97 2.18
C LYS A 39 8.43 -3.42 2.51
N ARG A 40 7.46 -4.29 2.80
CA ARG A 40 7.71 -5.71 3.06
C ARG A 40 8.36 -6.43 1.89
N LEU A 41 7.96 -6.13 0.65
CA LEU A 41 8.56 -6.71 -0.55
C LEU A 41 10.04 -6.35 -0.68
N THR A 42 10.40 -5.09 -0.40
CA THR A 42 11.79 -4.62 -0.48
C THR A 42 12.65 -5.17 0.68
N GLU A 43 12.11 -5.27 1.89
CA GLU A 43 12.86 -5.70 3.08
C GLU A 43 12.97 -7.23 3.22
N GLY A 44 11.96 -7.97 2.74
CA GLY A 44 11.72 -9.34 3.16
C GLY A 44 11.96 -10.44 2.13
N GLY A 45 12.19 -10.13 0.84
CA GLY A 45 12.44 -11.11 -0.22
C GLY A 45 11.51 -12.34 -0.19
N ASP A 46 10.35 -12.26 -0.84
CA ASP A 46 9.31 -13.30 -0.91
C ASP A 46 8.74 -13.83 0.43
N ALA A 47 9.28 -13.43 1.58
CA ALA A 47 8.77 -13.82 2.90
C ALA A 47 7.35 -13.27 3.15
N GLU A 48 6.41 -14.20 3.24
CA GLU A 48 4.96 -14.10 3.53
C GLU A 48 4.36 -12.70 3.58
N LEU A 49 4.03 -12.17 2.41
CA LEU A 49 2.98 -11.17 2.25
C LEU A 49 1.63 -11.79 2.67
N GLY A 50 1.23 -11.53 3.91
CA GLY A 50 -0.03 -11.99 4.48
C GLY A 50 -0.94 -10.82 4.87
N LEU A 51 -2.20 -10.87 4.44
CA LEU A 51 -3.23 -9.87 4.76
C LEU A 51 -3.31 -9.57 6.27
N ARG A 52 -3.30 -10.61 7.12
CA ARG A 52 -3.33 -10.43 8.57
C ARG A 52 -2.08 -9.76 9.14
N ALA A 53 -0.91 -10.02 8.57
CA ALA A 53 0.32 -9.37 9.00
C ALA A 53 0.29 -7.89 8.63
N LEU A 54 -0.13 -7.57 7.41
CA LEU A 54 -0.33 -6.19 6.97
C LEU A 54 -1.37 -5.44 7.81
N ALA A 55 -2.51 -6.06 8.11
CA ALA A 55 -3.53 -5.44 8.97
C ALA A 55 -2.95 -5.01 10.33
N ARG A 56 -2.07 -5.82 10.92
CA ARG A 56 -1.37 -5.45 12.17
C ARG A 56 -0.40 -4.28 11.96
N ASP A 57 0.37 -4.27 10.86
CA ASP A 57 1.34 -3.20 10.60
C ASP A 57 0.68 -1.82 10.45
N VAL A 58 -0.49 -1.76 9.80
CA VAL A 58 -1.27 -0.52 9.67
C VAL A 58 -2.27 -0.29 10.81
N GLY A 59 -2.32 -1.16 11.81
CA GLY A 59 -3.16 -0.97 13.01
C GLY A 59 -4.67 -1.08 12.76
N VAL A 60 -5.09 -1.94 11.81
CA VAL A 60 -6.51 -2.17 11.49
C VAL A 60 -6.97 -3.60 11.71
N SER A 61 -8.29 -3.79 11.76
CA SER A 61 -8.87 -5.14 11.79
C SER A 61 -8.70 -5.86 10.44
N ALA A 62 -8.55 -7.18 10.50
CA ALA A 62 -8.54 -8.01 9.28
C ALA A 62 -9.83 -7.82 8.46
N THR A 63 -10.98 -7.68 9.12
CA THR A 63 -12.27 -7.43 8.45
C THR A 63 -12.27 -6.12 7.65
N ALA A 64 -11.67 -5.04 8.18
CA ALA A 64 -11.54 -3.79 7.44
C ALA A 64 -10.66 -3.97 6.20
N LEU A 65 -9.54 -4.69 6.34
CA LEU A 65 -8.63 -4.99 5.25
C LEU A 65 -9.29 -5.81 4.13
N TYR A 66 -10.04 -6.86 4.48
CA TYR A 66 -10.75 -7.72 3.53
C TYR A 66 -11.80 -6.97 2.69
N ARG A 67 -12.34 -5.85 3.17
CA ARG A 67 -13.23 -4.98 2.38
C ARG A 67 -12.52 -4.26 1.24
N HIS A 68 -11.20 -4.05 1.35
CA HIS A 68 -10.37 -3.41 0.33
C HIS A 68 -9.60 -4.42 -0.52
N PHE A 69 -9.21 -5.53 0.08
CA PHE A 69 -8.46 -6.62 -0.54
C PHE A 69 -9.15 -7.94 -0.20
N PRO A 70 -10.12 -8.38 -1.02
CA PRO A 70 -10.94 -9.56 -0.71
C PRO A 70 -10.10 -10.83 -0.55
N ASP A 71 -8.95 -10.89 -1.22
CA ASP A 71 -7.99 -11.98 -1.11
C ASP A 71 -6.54 -11.48 -1.30
N LYS A 72 -5.61 -12.42 -1.22
CA LYS A 72 -4.18 -12.15 -1.40
C LYS A 72 -3.88 -11.71 -2.83
N GLU A 73 -4.60 -12.22 -3.83
CA GLU A 73 -4.35 -11.89 -5.23
C GLU A 73 -4.71 -10.43 -5.52
N ALA A 74 -5.83 -9.93 -5.01
CA ALA A 74 -6.22 -8.53 -5.11
C ALA A 74 -5.21 -7.57 -4.46
N LEU A 75 -4.56 -8.00 -3.38
CA LEU A 75 -3.46 -7.25 -2.77
C LEU A 75 -2.22 -7.27 -3.68
N LEU A 76 -1.85 -8.44 -4.20
CA LEU A 76 -0.68 -8.57 -5.09
C LEU A 76 -0.85 -7.79 -6.39
N ASP A 77 -2.07 -7.73 -6.94
CA ASP A 77 -2.39 -6.90 -8.10
C ASP A 77 -2.24 -5.41 -7.78
N ALA A 78 -2.74 -4.95 -6.64
CA ALA A 78 -2.57 -3.56 -6.21
C ALA A 78 -1.10 -3.17 -5.97
N LEU A 79 -0.29 -4.09 -5.47
CA LEU A 79 1.16 -3.88 -5.31
C LEU A 79 1.88 -3.89 -6.68
N ALA A 80 1.47 -4.76 -7.60
CA ALA A 80 1.98 -4.78 -8.97
C ALA A 80 1.71 -3.46 -9.70
N ASP A 81 0.48 -2.94 -9.60
CA ASP A 81 0.06 -1.66 -10.16
C ASP A 81 0.87 -0.50 -9.58
N GLU A 82 1.07 -0.48 -8.27
CA GLU A 82 1.88 0.53 -7.60
C GLU A 82 3.35 0.47 -8.05
N GLY A 83 3.90 -0.74 -8.22
CA GLY A 83 5.24 -0.94 -8.78
C GLY A 83 5.39 -0.36 -10.18
N LEU A 84 4.42 -0.59 -11.07
CA LEU A 84 4.44 0.01 -12.41
C LEU A 84 4.25 1.52 -12.40
N ARG A 85 3.37 2.03 -11.53
CA ARG A 85 3.19 3.48 -11.35
C ARG A 85 4.50 4.14 -10.92
N ARG A 86 5.23 3.51 -10.00
CA ARG A 86 6.56 3.98 -9.55
C ARG A 86 7.58 3.93 -10.69
N LEU A 87 7.64 2.84 -11.45
CA LEU A 87 8.51 2.73 -12.62
C LEU A 87 8.21 3.82 -13.66
N GLY A 88 6.94 4.02 -14.00
CA GLY A 88 6.51 5.08 -14.93
C GLY A 88 6.92 6.48 -14.46
N ALA A 89 6.80 6.76 -13.16
CA ALA A 89 7.26 8.02 -12.59
C ALA A 89 8.78 8.20 -12.69
N LEU A 90 9.56 7.14 -12.41
CA LEU A 90 11.03 7.16 -12.56
C LEU A 90 11.44 7.40 -14.01
N GLN A 91 10.79 6.74 -14.96
CA GLN A 91 11.04 6.93 -16.39
C GLN A 91 10.67 8.35 -16.84
N ALA A 92 9.51 8.87 -16.44
CA ALA A 92 9.11 10.24 -16.76
C ALA A 92 10.11 11.28 -16.22
N GLN A 93 10.58 11.11 -14.99
CA GLN A 93 11.62 11.98 -14.41
C GLN A 93 12.94 11.87 -15.18
N ALA A 94 13.38 10.66 -15.52
CA ALA A 94 14.60 10.43 -16.28
C ALA A 94 14.54 11.06 -17.69
N TRP A 95 13.39 10.95 -18.36
CA TRP A 95 13.15 11.59 -19.65
C TRP A 95 13.31 13.10 -19.58
N LEU A 96 12.62 13.74 -18.63
CA LEU A 96 12.64 15.20 -18.45
C LEU A 96 14.05 15.69 -18.11
N LYS A 97 14.75 15.00 -17.19
CA LYS A 97 16.11 15.34 -16.78
C LYS A 97 17.12 15.25 -17.93
N ALA A 98 16.91 14.34 -18.87
CA ALA A 98 17.78 14.14 -20.03
C ALA A 98 17.43 15.05 -21.24
N GLY A 99 16.36 15.84 -21.16
CA GLY A 99 15.95 16.75 -22.24
C GLY A 99 15.21 16.08 -23.41
N GLY A 100 14.74 14.85 -23.25
CA GLY A 100 13.97 14.12 -24.27
C GLY A 100 14.80 13.63 -25.48
N GLY A 101 14.11 13.31 -26.58
CA GLY A 101 14.73 12.77 -27.79
C GLY A 101 15.50 11.46 -27.55
N LYS A 102 16.64 11.29 -28.23
CA LYS A 102 17.50 10.09 -28.06
C LYS A 102 18.06 9.97 -26.64
N ALA A 103 18.43 11.10 -26.02
CA ALA A 103 18.96 11.11 -24.66
C ALA A 103 17.89 10.69 -23.63
N GLY A 104 16.67 11.22 -23.77
CA GLY A 104 15.52 10.81 -22.99
C GLY A 104 15.18 9.33 -23.16
N PHE A 105 15.20 8.82 -24.38
CA PHE A 105 14.95 7.39 -24.65
C PHE A 105 15.98 6.48 -23.97
N LEU A 106 17.26 6.85 -24.01
CA LEU A 106 18.29 6.11 -23.27
C LEU A 106 18.08 6.20 -21.75
N ALA A 107 17.69 7.38 -21.25
CA ALA A 107 17.47 7.60 -19.83
C ALA A 107 16.30 6.76 -19.27
N ILE A 108 15.20 6.60 -20.02
CA ILE A 108 14.09 5.72 -19.59
C ILE A 108 14.51 4.24 -19.55
N GLY A 109 15.39 3.80 -20.45
CA GLY A 109 15.94 2.44 -20.45
C GLY A 109 16.87 2.21 -19.27
N VAL A 110 17.71 3.19 -18.93
CA VAL A 110 18.55 3.14 -17.72
C VAL A 110 17.68 3.11 -16.46
N ALA A 111 16.61 3.91 -16.38
CA ALA A 111 15.68 3.90 -15.25
C ALA A 111 14.99 2.53 -15.08
N TYR A 112 14.62 1.88 -16.19
CA TYR A 112 14.06 0.52 -16.18
C TYR A 112 15.02 -0.50 -15.58
N VAL A 113 16.27 -0.53 -16.07
CA VAL A 113 17.28 -1.50 -15.60
C VAL A 113 17.64 -1.24 -14.14
N ARG A 114 17.76 0.03 -13.72
CA ARG A 114 18.00 0.39 -12.33
C ARG A 114 16.87 -0.07 -11.42
N PHE A 115 15.62 0.18 -11.80
CA PHE A 115 14.47 -0.27 -11.01
C PHE A 115 14.43 -1.80 -10.86
N ALA A 116 14.73 -2.55 -11.92
CA ALA A 116 14.84 -4.01 -11.87
C ALA A 116 15.94 -4.50 -10.92
N HIS A 117 17.03 -3.73 -10.79
CA HIS A 117 18.17 -4.06 -9.93
C HIS A 117 17.97 -3.63 -8.47
N GLU A 118 17.42 -2.44 -8.24
CA GLU A 118 17.21 -1.85 -6.91
C GLU A 118 16.03 -2.51 -6.18
N ASP A 119 14.96 -2.88 -6.90
CA ASP A 119 13.74 -3.46 -6.33
C ASP A 119 13.31 -4.75 -7.08
N PRO A 120 14.12 -5.82 -7.08
CA PRO A 120 13.88 -7.01 -7.89
C PRO A 120 12.58 -7.76 -7.54
N ALA A 121 12.15 -7.73 -6.28
CA ALA A 121 10.90 -8.34 -5.85
C ALA A 121 9.67 -7.62 -6.41
N ILE A 122 9.65 -6.29 -6.35
CA ILE A 122 8.57 -5.46 -6.91
C ILE A 122 8.58 -5.58 -8.43
N PHE A 123 9.75 -5.51 -9.06
CA PHE A 123 9.88 -5.68 -10.50
C PHE A 123 9.30 -7.02 -10.96
N ARG A 124 9.74 -8.12 -10.35
CA ARG A 124 9.21 -9.46 -10.66
C ARG A 124 7.69 -9.52 -10.45
N LEU A 125 7.18 -9.01 -9.32
CA LEU A 125 5.74 -8.99 -9.06
C LEU A 125 4.96 -8.24 -10.14
N SER A 126 5.38 -7.01 -10.46
CA SER A 126 4.72 -6.17 -11.46
C SER A 126 4.66 -6.83 -12.83
N PHE A 127 5.78 -7.40 -13.30
CA PHE A 127 5.83 -7.99 -14.63
C PHE A 127 5.26 -9.41 -14.69
N THR A 128 5.38 -10.25 -13.66
CA THR A 128 4.75 -11.57 -13.65
C THR A 128 3.22 -11.45 -13.67
N ARG A 129 2.65 -10.48 -12.95
CA ARG A 129 1.19 -10.36 -12.86
C ARG A 129 0.53 -9.71 -14.08
N GLN A 130 1.25 -8.85 -14.79
CA GLN A 130 0.75 -8.18 -16.00
C GLN A 130 1.09 -8.89 -17.32
N MET A 131 1.87 -9.98 -17.27
CA MET A 131 2.11 -10.80 -18.45
C MET A 131 0.84 -11.57 -18.86
N PRO A 132 0.48 -11.55 -20.16
CA PRO A 132 -0.58 -12.41 -20.69
C PRO A 132 -0.32 -13.88 -20.36
N GLU A 133 -1.38 -14.66 -20.11
CA GLU A 133 -1.27 -16.08 -19.68
C GLU A 133 -0.33 -16.93 -20.57
N ARG A 134 -0.32 -16.69 -21.88
CA ARG A 134 0.58 -17.36 -22.84
C ARG A 134 2.09 -17.22 -22.55
N TYR A 135 2.49 -16.29 -21.67
CA TYR A 135 3.88 -16.08 -21.26
C TYR A 135 4.18 -16.55 -19.83
N ARG A 136 3.17 -16.94 -19.05
CA ARG A 136 3.38 -17.46 -17.68
C ARG A 136 3.82 -18.92 -17.67
N GLU A 137 3.36 -19.71 -18.65
CA GLU A 137 3.68 -21.14 -18.77
C GLU A 137 5.06 -21.42 -19.38
N ALA A 138 5.64 -20.44 -20.10
CA ALA A 138 6.89 -20.61 -20.84
C ALA A 138 8.18 -20.45 -19.99
N GLY A 139 8.07 -20.23 -18.69
CA GLY A 139 9.20 -19.91 -17.79
C GLY A 139 9.63 -21.03 -16.83
N THR A 140 9.24 -22.28 -17.10
CA THR A 140 9.49 -23.42 -16.20
C THR A 140 10.53 -24.43 -16.73
N ASP A 141 11.36 -24.04 -17.69
CA ASP A 141 12.47 -24.87 -18.22
C ASP A 141 13.83 -24.20 -18.00
#